data_AF-A0A844IGN3-F1
#
_entry.id   AF-A0A844IGN3-F1
#
_cell.length_a   1.000
_cell.length_b   1.000
_cell.length_c   1.000
_cell.angle_alpha   90.00
_cell.angle_beta   90.00
_cell.angle_gamma   90.00
#
_symmetry.space_group_name_H-M   'P 1'
#
loop_
_entity.id
_entity.type
_entity.pdbx_description
1 polymer ?
#
loop_
_entity_poly.entity_id
_entity_poly.type
_entity_poly.pdbx_seq_one_letter_code
_entity_poly.pdbx_strand_id
1 'polypeptide(L)' 'MKNVLFTEDISVDLIDGRTITVPLVWYPKLLNATPEQRLKWETCGGGYGIHWEEIDEDLSTEGMLRGAPAPRSKIVS' A
#
# COMPACT_ATOMS: atom_id res chain seq x y z
N MET A 1 0.55 8.28 -7.90
CA MET A 1 -0.67 8.43 -7.07
C MET A 1 -1.01 9.89 -6.85
N LYS A 2 -2.28 10.18 -6.59
CA LYS A 2 -2.74 11.47 -6.08
C LYS A 2 -2.93 11.46 -4.56
N ASN A 3 -3.45 10.37 -4.00
CA ASN A 3 -3.79 10.28 -2.59
C ASN A 3 -3.85 8.80 -2.12
N VAL A 4 -3.64 8.57 -0.82
CA VAL A 4 -3.80 7.26 -0.18
C VAL A 4 -4.57 7.45 1.13
N LEU A 5 -5.67 6.72 1.28
CA LEU A 5 -6.58 6.79 2.43
C LEU A 5 -6.63 5.45 3.15
N PHE A 6 -6.69 5.51 4.47
CA PHE A 6 -6.70 4.34 5.35
C PHE A 6 -7.94 4.34 6.26
N THR A 7 -8.74 3.29 6.17
CA THR A 7 -9.85 2.96 7.08
C THR A 7 -9.74 1.47 7.46
N GLU A 8 -10.82 0.69 7.34
CA GLU A 8 -10.77 -0.78 7.28
C GLU A 8 -10.20 -1.26 5.93
N ASP A 9 -10.22 -0.38 4.92
CA ASP A 9 -9.62 -0.58 3.60
C ASP A 9 -8.44 0.38 3.38
N ILE A 10 -7.62 0.07 2.38
CA ILE A 10 -6.70 1.03 1.77
C ILE A 10 -7.25 1.45 0.41
N SER A 11 -7.41 2.76 0.22
CA SER A 11 -7.87 3.35 -1.04
C SER A 11 -6.79 4.22 -1.65
N VAL A 12 -6.51 4.01 -2.93
CA VAL A 12 -5.47 4.73 -3.68
C VAL A 12 -6.11 5.46 -4.84
N ASP A 13 -5.99 6.79 -4.84
CA ASP A 13 -6.44 7.63 -5.93
C ASP A 13 -5.32 7.76 -6.96
N LEU A 14 -5.63 7.45 -8.21
CA LEU A 14 -4.72 7.54 -9.35
C LEU A 14 -4.88 8.88 -10.06
N ILE A 15 -3.82 9.27 -10.80
CA ILE A 15 -3.79 10.54 -11.54
C ILE A 15 -4.84 10.55 -12.67
N ASP A 16 -5.19 9.38 -13.20
CA ASP A 16 -6.21 9.22 -14.25
C ASP A 16 -7.66 9.25 -13.73
N GLY A 17 -7.86 9.52 -12.44
CA GLY A 17 -9.18 9.67 -11.83
C GLY A 17 -9.80 8.37 -11.33
N ARG A 18 -9.13 7.22 -11.45
CA ARG A 18 -9.57 5.97 -10.84
C ARG A 18 -9.20 5.91 -9.36
N THR A 19 -9.98 5.16 -8.59
CA THR A 19 -9.66 4.77 -7.21
C THR A 19 -9.60 3.25 -7.13
N ILE A 20 -8.54 2.71 -6.53
CA ILE A 20 -8.41 1.29 -6.21
C ILE A 20 -8.59 1.12 -4.71
N THR A 21 -9.56 0.31 -4.30
CA THR A 21 -9.83 0.02 -2.89
C THR A 21 -9.72 -1.48 -2.64
N VAL A 22 -8.96 -1.85 -1.61
CA VAL A 22 -8.79 -3.23 -1.16
C VAL A 22 -8.74 -3.29 0.37
N PRO A 23 -9.04 -4.45 1.00
CA PRO A 23 -8.98 -4.59 2.45
C PRO A 23 -7.59 -4.32 3.01
N LEU A 24 -7.50 -3.47 4.06
CA LEU A 24 -6.21 -3.18 4.72
C LEU A 24 -5.59 -4.45 5.33
N VAL A 25 -6.44 -5.41 5.72
CA VAL A 25 -6.02 -6.69 6.31
C VAL A 25 -5.16 -7.55 5.38
N TRP A 26 -5.13 -7.25 4.08
CA TRP A 26 -4.24 -7.91 3.12
C TRP A 26 -2.76 -7.50 3.27
N TYR A 27 -2.50 -6.42 3.99
CA TYR A 27 -1.18 -5.84 4.20
C TYR A 27 -0.86 -5.76 5.69
N PRO A 28 -0.44 -6.87 6.33
CA PRO A 28 -0.26 -6.93 7.78
C PRO A 28 0.69 -5.87 8.36
N LYS A 29 1.74 -5.47 7.63
CA LYS A 29 2.64 -4.40 8.10
C LYS A 29 1.91 -3.06 8.19
N LEU A 30 1.16 -2.70 7.16
CA LEU A 30 0.34 -1.48 7.15
C LEU A 30 -0.79 -1.56 8.18
N LEU A 31 -1.46 -2.72 8.32
CA LEU A 31 -2.51 -2.95 9.31
C LEU A 31 -2.03 -2.71 10.75
N ASN A 32 -0.78 -3.05 11.05
CA ASN A 32 -0.19 -2.88 12.38
C ASN A 32 0.54 -1.54 12.58
N ALA A 33 0.78 -0.77 11.51
CA ALA A 33 1.41 0.54 11.59
C ALA A 33 0.48 1.59 12.22
N THR A 34 1.06 2.60 12.87
CA THR A 34 0.28 3.73 13.42
C THR A 34 -0.31 4.59 12.30
N PRO A 35 -1.37 5.37 12.55
CA PRO A 35 -1.89 6.32 11.57
C PRO A 35 -0.82 7.27 11.03
N GLU A 36 0.09 7.74 11.88
CA GLU A 36 1.16 8.66 11.50
C GLU A 36 2.16 7.99 10.56
N GLN A 37 2.52 6.72 10.81
CA GLN A 37 3.41 5.96 9.93
C GLN A 37 2.76 5.73 8.56
N ARG A 38 1.46 5.38 8.53
CA ARG A 38 0.72 5.17 7.27
C ARG A 38 0.63 6.43 6.42
N LEU A 39 0.64 7.62 7.03
CA LEU A 39 0.61 8.89 6.30
C LEU A 39 1.97 9.27 5.69
N LYS A 40 3.07 8.63 6.10
CA LYS A 40 4.43 8.88 5.60
C LYS A 40 4.76 7.93 4.45
N TRP A 41 4.07 8.10 3.33
CA TRP A 41 4.34 7.37 2.11
C TRP A 41 4.92 8.26 1.03
N GLU A 42 5.65 7.63 0.11
CA GLU A 42 6.18 8.27 -1.08
C GLU A 42 5.78 7.47 -2.33
N THR A 43 5.66 8.17 -3.46
CA THR A 43 5.45 7.50 -4.74
C THR A 43 6.77 6.97 -5.30
N CYS A 44 6.78 5.73 -5.78
CA CYS A 44 7.93 5.11 -6.42
C CYS A 44 7.53 4.41 -7.74
N GLY A 45 8.48 3.76 -8.42
CA GLY A 45 8.18 2.92 -9.59
C GLY A 45 7.46 3.63 -10.73
N GLY A 46 7.87 4.85 -11.09
CA GLY A 46 7.24 5.63 -12.16
C GLY A 46 5.84 6.15 -11.84
N GLY A 47 5.47 6.21 -10.56
CA GLY A 47 4.19 6.74 -10.08
C GLY A 47 3.11 5.68 -9.83
N TYR A 48 3.45 4.40 -10.00
CA TYR A 48 2.57 3.24 -9.78
C TYR A 48 2.91 2.43 -8.52
N GLY A 49 4.01 2.76 -7.85
CA GLY A 49 4.36 2.20 -6.54
C GLY A 49 4.13 3.19 -5.39
N ILE A 50 3.90 2.66 -4.21
CA ILE A 50 3.83 3.37 -2.94
C ILE A 50 4.85 2.73 -2.00
N HIS A 51 5.72 3.56 -1.42
CA HIS A 51 6.76 3.13 -0.51
C HIS A 51 6.55 3.76 0.87
N TRP A 52 6.70 2.95 1.93
CA TRP A 52 6.74 3.41 3.32
C TRP A 52 8.08 3.05 3.94
N GLU A 53 8.97 4.03 4.06
CA GLU A 53 10.31 3.84 4.64
C GLU A 53 10.24 3.36 6.09
N GLU A 54 9.43 4.01 6.94
CA GLU A 54 9.33 3.65 8.38
C GLU A 54 8.69 2.27 8.62
N ILE A 55 7.96 1.73 7.65
CA ILE A 55 7.27 0.43 7.74
C ILE A 55 8.08 -0.66 7.02
N ASP A 56 9.06 -0.26 6.19
CA ASP A 56 9.77 -1.14 5.25
C ASP A 56 8.78 -1.94 4.39
N GLU A 57 7.86 -1.24 3.72
CA GLU A 57 6.82 -1.86 2.90
C GLU A 57 6.62 -1.12 1.57
N ASP A 58 6.48 -1.91 0.50
CA ASP A 58 6.16 -1.44 -0.84
C ASP A 58 4.86 -2.04 -1.33
N LEU A 59 4.01 -1.20 -1.95
CA LEU A 59 2.82 -1.64 -2.67
C LEU A 59 2.85 -1.14 -4.11
N SER A 60 2.27 -1.93 -5.01
CA SER A 60 2.05 -1.52 -6.40
C SER A 60 0.55 -1.53 -6.72
N THR A 61 0.11 -0.58 -7.55
CA THR A 61 -1.28 -0.56 -8.05
C THR A 61 -1.65 -1.84 -8.79
N GLU A 62 -0.70 -2.42 -9.52
CA GLU A 62 -0.89 -3.69 -10.22
C GLU A 62 -1.13 -4.84 -9.23
N GLY A 63 -0.35 -4.91 -8.16
CA GLY A 63 -0.55 -5.89 -7.09
C GLY A 63 -1.92 -5.77 -6.44
N MET A 64 -2.36 -4.54 -6.16
CA MET A 64 -3.70 -4.26 -5.64
C MET A 64 -4.80 -4.71 -6.61
N LEU A 65 -4.68 -4.41 -7.90
CA LEU A 65 -5.68 -4.78 -8.92
C LEU A 65 -5.79 -6.29 -9.13
N ARG A 66 -4.67 -7.02 -8.99
CA ARG A 66 -4.66 -8.49 -9.08
C ARG A 66 -5.29 -9.16 -7.86
N GLY A 67 -5.53 -8.42 -6.78
CA GLY A 67 -6.03 -8.97 -5.51
C GLY A 67 -5.01 -9.88 -4.80
N ALA A 68 -3.72 -9.69 -5.08
CA ALA A 68 -2.68 -10.48 -4.45
C ALA A 68 -2.37 -9.89 -3.05
N PRO A 69 -2.53 -10.66 -1.96
CA PRO A 69 -2.07 -10.20 -0.65
C PRO A 69 -0.55 -10.00 -0.65
N ALA A 70 -0.02 -9.19 0.28
CA ALA A 70 1.42 -8.97 0.39
C ALA A 70 2.17 -10.31 0.43
N PRO A 71 3.26 -10.46 -0.33
CA PRO A 71 4.06 -11.68 -0.29
C PRO A 71 4.53 -11.90 1.14
N ARG A 72 4.24 -13.08 1.69
CA ARG A 72 4.72 -13.46 3.02
C ARG A 72 6.24 -13.48 2.97
N SER A 73 6.89 -12.62 3.75
CA SER A 73 8.36 -12.57 3.81
C SER A 73 8.87 -13.98 4.12
N LYS A 74 9.69 -14.54 3.22
CA LYS A 74 10.35 -15.82 3.49
C LYS A 74 11.34 -15.56 4.60
N ILE A 75 11.03 -16.04 5.80
CA ILE A 75 12.04 -16.14 6.87
C ILE A 75 13.15 -17.01 6.29
N VAL A 76 14.29 -16.40 5.98
CA VAL A 76 15.49 -17.12 5.58
C VAL A 76 15.94 -17.86 6.83
N SER A 77 15.95 -19.19 6.75
CA SER A 77 16.45 -20.10 7.79
C SER A 77 17.97 -20.11 7.83
#